data_AF-A0A497G7P4-F1
#
_entry.id   AF-A0A497G7P4-F1
#
_cell.length_a   1.000
_cell.length_b   1.000
_cell.length_c   1.000
_cell.angle_alpha   90.00
_cell.angle_beta   90.00
_cell.angle_gamma   90.00
#
_symmetry.space_group_name_H-M   'P 1'
#
loop_
_entity.id
_entity.type
_entity.pdbx_description
1 polymer ?
#
loop_
_entity_poly.entity_id
_entity_poly.type
_entity_poly.pdbx_seq_one_letter_code
_entity_poly.pdbx_strand_id
1 'polypeptide(L)'
;GEVLGLTGRDVILDENGARITIRRAKSEARTLRVVLYASLLAQYLEWRRPGPDDPLFPHEYNTYLRWLREAWRRAGLPPVRRKFHILRHTRATELLKTRVFTEREMMLWFGWRTREMIDVYAKVTMEDVERSYLAAVGKAKLPQEELPRPVQCPRCGSDNLPEARYCQRCAMPLYEQEIVEIAKGSILVAEIEERLKSLMRRIEKLERERRRRRRSQL
;
A
#
# COMPACT_ATOMS: atom_id res chain seq x y z
N GLY A 1 -7.11 -17.79 6.65
CA GLY A 1 -7.03 -19.15 6.10
C GLY A 1 -6.94 -19.10 4.60
N GLU A 2 -7.95 -18.56 3.92
CA GLU A 2 -8.06 -18.51 2.45
C GLU A 2 -6.78 -18.00 1.74
N VAL A 3 -6.19 -16.92 2.24
CA VAL A 3 -4.97 -16.32 1.66
C VAL A 3 -3.79 -17.29 1.64
N LEU A 4 -3.66 -18.17 2.64
CA LEU A 4 -2.56 -19.14 2.70
C LEU A 4 -2.76 -20.33 1.74
N GLY A 5 -3.98 -20.50 1.22
CA GLY A 5 -4.27 -21.52 0.21
C GLY A 5 -4.03 -21.04 -1.23
N LEU A 6 -3.58 -19.80 -1.42
CA LEU A 6 -3.28 -19.25 -2.74
C LEU A 6 -1.97 -19.80 -3.28
N THR A 7 -1.94 -20.03 -4.57
CA THR A 7 -0.78 -20.49 -5.33
C THR A 7 -0.39 -19.49 -6.42
N GLY A 8 0.77 -19.67 -7.06
CA GLY A 8 1.20 -18.78 -8.14
C GLY A 8 0.16 -18.62 -9.27
N ARG A 9 -0.55 -19.70 -9.64
CA ARG A 9 -1.60 -19.67 -10.67
C ARG A 9 -2.87 -18.92 -10.28
N ASP A 10 -3.04 -18.58 -8.99
CA ASP A 10 -4.24 -17.90 -8.51
C ASP A 10 -4.16 -16.39 -8.70
N VAL A 11 -3.00 -15.85 -9.09
CA VAL A 11 -2.79 -14.42 -9.31
C VAL A 11 -2.49 -14.14 -10.78
N ILE A 12 -3.29 -13.25 -11.38
CA ILE A 12 -3.09 -12.77 -12.75
C ILE A 12 -3.02 -11.26 -12.69
N LEU A 13 -1.91 -10.68 -13.15
CA LEU A 13 -1.75 -9.24 -13.29
C LEU A 13 -2.33 -8.80 -14.64
N ASP A 14 -3.09 -7.71 -14.65
CA ASP A 14 -3.63 -7.07 -15.84
C ASP A 14 -3.61 -5.54 -15.70
N GLU A 15 -4.13 -4.83 -16.71
CA GLU A 15 -4.20 -3.36 -16.75
C GLU A 15 -5.01 -2.73 -15.60
N ASN A 16 -5.89 -3.50 -14.95
CA ASN A 16 -6.72 -3.07 -13.84
C ASN A 16 -6.18 -3.54 -12.48
N GLY A 17 -4.90 -3.94 -12.41
CA GLY A 17 -4.23 -4.40 -11.21
C GLY A 17 -4.05 -5.91 -11.16
N ALA A 18 -4.54 -6.57 -10.11
CA ALA A 18 -4.36 -8.00 -9.92
C ALA A 18 -5.69 -8.72 -9.68
N ARG A 19 -5.92 -9.79 -10.44
CA ARG A 19 -7.02 -10.72 -10.27
C ARG A 19 -6.57 -11.89 -9.40
N ILE A 20 -7.24 -12.10 -8.27
CA ILE A 20 -6.93 -13.18 -7.32
C ILE A 20 -8.09 -14.17 -7.26
N THR A 21 -7.83 -15.42 -7.60
CA THR A 21 -8.84 -16.50 -7.57
C THR A 21 -8.69 -17.33 -6.31
N ILE A 22 -9.64 -17.22 -5.38
CA ILE A 22 -9.69 -18.06 -4.19
C ILE A 22 -10.44 -19.34 -4.55
N ARG A 23 -9.71 -20.40 -4.91
CA ARG A 23 -10.30 -21.70 -5.29
C ARG A 23 -10.76 -22.51 -4.09
N ARG A 24 -9.95 -22.52 -3.02
CA ARG A 24 -10.22 -23.26 -1.77
C ARG A 24 -10.74 -22.29 -0.70
N ALA A 25 -12.06 -22.13 -0.64
CA ALA A 25 -12.73 -21.33 0.38
C ALA A 25 -13.60 -22.20 1.29
N LYS A 26 -13.80 -21.78 2.54
CA LYS A 26 -14.78 -22.42 3.45
C LYS A 26 -16.23 -22.18 2.99
N SER A 27 -16.45 -21.12 2.21
CA SER A 27 -17.75 -20.74 1.67
C SER A 27 -17.84 -21.07 0.18
N GLU A 28 -17.44 -20.16 -0.69
CA GLU A 28 -17.55 -20.28 -2.15
C GLU A 28 -16.27 -19.79 -2.83
N ALA A 29 -15.91 -20.46 -3.92
CA ALA A 29 -14.82 -20.03 -4.77
C ALA A 29 -15.18 -18.71 -5.43
N ARG A 30 -14.24 -17.76 -5.45
CA ARG A 30 -14.49 -16.42 -5.97
C ARG A 30 -13.23 -15.78 -6.50
N THR A 31 -13.43 -14.83 -7.40
CA THR A 31 -12.37 -14.03 -7.99
C THR A 31 -12.50 -12.59 -7.51
N LEU A 32 -11.42 -12.06 -6.94
CA LEU A 32 -11.37 -10.72 -6.38
C LEU A 32 -10.39 -9.85 -7.16
N ARG A 33 -10.62 -8.53 -7.12
CA ARG A 33 -9.73 -7.54 -7.72
C ARG A 33 -8.95 -6.81 -6.63
N VAL A 34 -7.63 -6.77 -6.78
CA VAL A 34 -6.72 -5.94 -5.99
C VAL A 34 -6.20 -4.83 -6.89
N VAL A 35 -6.61 -3.59 -6.60
CA VAL A 35 -6.20 -2.40 -7.36
C VAL A 35 -5.16 -1.60 -6.59
N LEU A 36 -5.53 -1.09 -5.41
CA LEU A 36 -4.69 -0.19 -4.60
C LEU A 36 -3.29 -0.73 -4.27
N TYR A 37 -3.18 -2.03 -4.04
CA TYR A 37 -1.93 -2.69 -3.68
C TYR A 37 -1.37 -3.56 -4.82
N ALA A 38 -1.84 -3.39 -6.06
CA ALA A 38 -1.43 -4.20 -7.20
C ALA A 38 0.08 -4.09 -7.45
N SER A 39 0.65 -2.88 -7.40
CA SER A 39 2.08 -2.66 -7.60
C SER A 39 2.95 -3.32 -6.52
N LEU A 40 2.46 -3.43 -5.28
CA LEU A 40 3.15 -4.13 -4.20
C LEU A 40 3.10 -5.65 -4.42
N LEU A 41 1.94 -6.17 -4.84
CA LEU A 41 1.79 -7.59 -5.18
C LEU A 41 2.66 -7.96 -6.39
N ALA A 42 2.76 -7.10 -7.40
CA ALA A 42 3.61 -7.31 -8.56
C ALA A 42 5.09 -7.42 -8.17
N GLN A 43 5.59 -6.49 -7.34
CA GLN A 43 6.96 -6.56 -6.80
C GLN A 43 7.20 -7.83 -6.00
N TYR A 44 6.23 -8.23 -5.17
CA TYR A 44 6.31 -9.47 -4.41
C TYR A 44 6.44 -10.70 -5.32
N LEU A 45 5.65 -10.77 -6.39
CA LEU A 45 5.70 -11.85 -7.37
C LEU A 45 7.02 -11.86 -8.15
N GLU A 46 7.55 -10.68 -8.51
CA GLU A 46 8.83 -10.55 -9.21
C GLU A 46 10.00 -11.04 -8.36
N TRP A 47 9.99 -10.74 -7.06
CA TRP A 47 10.99 -11.20 -6.11
C TRP A 47 10.84 -12.70 -5.80
N ARG A 48 9.63 -13.16 -5.49
CA ARG A 48 9.38 -14.55 -5.06
C ARG A 48 9.43 -15.54 -6.21
N ARG A 49 8.99 -15.16 -7.42
CA ARG A 49 8.87 -16.02 -8.61
C ARG A 49 8.24 -17.40 -8.32
N PRO A 50 7.03 -17.45 -7.73
CA PRO A 50 6.39 -18.73 -7.44
C PRO A 50 6.03 -19.46 -8.74
N GLY A 51 6.27 -20.77 -8.78
CA GLY A 51 5.70 -21.63 -9.82
C GLY A 51 4.17 -21.70 -9.74
N PRO A 52 3.48 -22.26 -10.75
CA PRO A 52 2.02 -22.31 -10.79
C PRO A 52 1.38 -22.95 -9.56
N ASP A 53 2.00 -23.99 -8.99
CA ASP A 53 1.49 -24.75 -7.85
C ASP A 53 2.20 -24.44 -6.53
N ASP A 54 3.21 -23.56 -6.56
CA ASP A 54 3.89 -23.12 -5.35
C ASP A 54 2.95 -22.29 -4.48
N PRO A 55 2.97 -22.45 -3.15
CA PRO A 55 2.29 -21.55 -2.25
C PRO A 55 2.73 -20.11 -2.50
N LEU A 56 1.76 -19.23 -2.76
CA LEU A 56 2.00 -17.81 -2.94
C LEU A 56 2.59 -17.20 -1.67
N PHE A 57 2.08 -17.64 -0.52
CA PHE A 57 2.51 -17.21 0.81
C PHE A 57 3.07 -18.43 1.57
N PRO A 58 4.40 -18.65 1.56
CA PRO A 58 5.00 -19.93 1.95
C PRO A 58 5.08 -20.18 3.46
N HIS A 59 4.76 -19.19 4.30
CA HIS A 59 4.91 -19.34 5.74
C HIS A 59 3.62 -19.79 6.43
N GLU A 60 3.79 -20.41 7.59
CA GLU A 60 2.68 -20.78 8.46
C GLU A 60 1.90 -19.56 8.96
N TYR A 61 0.61 -19.76 9.26
CA TYR A 61 -0.29 -18.71 9.75
C TYR A 61 0.28 -17.92 10.94
N ASN A 62 0.93 -18.61 11.88
CA ASN A 62 1.49 -17.97 13.08
C ASN A 62 2.69 -17.06 12.78
N THR A 63 3.43 -17.33 11.71
CA THR A 63 4.53 -16.46 11.25
C THR A 63 3.96 -15.15 10.73
N TYR A 64 2.98 -15.21 9.83
CA TYR A 64 2.28 -14.02 9.35
C TYR A 64 1.57 -13.26 10.47
N LEU A 65 0.96 -13.96 11.43
CA LEU A 65 0.33 -13.32 12.58
C LEU A 65 1.36 -12.58 13.44
N ARG A 66 2.57 -13.11 13.60
CA ARG A 66 3.66 -12.45 14.34
C ARG A 66 4.11 -11.17 13.64
N TRP A 67 4.34 -11.22 12.33
CA TRP A 67 4.67 -10.04 11.53
C TRP A 67 3.55 -9.01 11.54
N LEU A 68 2.30 -9.45 11.43
CA LEU A 68 1.14 -8.56 11.51
C LEU A 68 1.02 -7.93 12.91
N ARG A 69 1.33 -8.65 13.99
CA ARG A 69 1.34 -8.06 15.35
C ARG A 69 2.36 -6.94 15.47
N GLU A 70 3.55 -7.14 14.92
CA GLU A 70 4.59 -6.13 14.93
C GLU A 70 4.21 -4.92 14.08
N ALA A 71 3.72 -5.14 12.86
CA ALA A 71 3.22 -4.06 12.01
C ALA A 71 2.06 -3.29 12.69
N TRP A 72 1.13 -4.00 13.33
CA TRP A 72 0.00 -3.41 14.07
C TRP A 72 0.46 -2.52 15.23
N ARG A 73 1.48 -2.97 15.97
CA ARG A 73 2.09 -2.20 17.07
C ARG A 73 2.80 -0.96 16.54
N ARG A 74 3.60 -1.11 15.49
CA ARG A 74 4.32 0.01 14.85
C ARG A 74 3.38 1.07 14.27
N ALA A 75 2.20 0.65 13.80
CA ALA A 75 1.14 1.54 13.34
C ALA A 75 0.38 2.24 14.48
N GLY A 76 0.68 1.96 15.75
CA GLY A 76 -0.01 2.56 16.90
C GLY A 76 -1.48 2.12 17.04
N LEU A 77 -1.87 0.99 16.43
CA LEU A 77 -3.25 0.53 16.44
C LEU A 77 -3.62 -0.16 17.77
N PRO A 78 -4.88 -0.04 18.22
CA PRO A 78 -5.31 -0.58 19.51
C PRO A 78 -5.17 -2.11 19.59
N PRO A 79 -4.93 -2.67 20.79
CA PRO A 79 -4.72 -4.10 20.94
C PRO A 79 -5.99 -4.90 20.64
N VAL A 80 -5.92 -5.74 19.59
CA VAL A 80 -7.01 -6.65 19.20
C VAL A 80 -6.55 -8.10 19.10
N ARG A 81 -7.44 -9.04 19.46
CA ARG A 81 -7.16 -10.49 19.43
C ARG A 81 -7.07 -11.06 18.01
N ARG A 82 -8.08 -10.80 17.16
CA ARG A 82 -8.22 -11.44 15.83
C ARG A 82 -7.87 -10.48 14.68
N LYS A 83 -6.61 -10.02 14.60
CA LYS A 83 -6.14 -8.98 13.65
C LYS A 83 -6.56 -9.21 12.19
N PHE A 84 -6.36 -10.41 11.63
CA PHE A 84 -6.80 -10.72 10.26
C PHE A 84 -8.32 -10.60 10.05
N HIS A 85 -9.12 -10.98 11.06
CA HIS A 85 -10.56 -10.84 10.97
C HIS A 85 -10.97 -9.37 11.06
N ILE A 86 -10.32 -8.59 11.92
CA ILE A 86 -10.56 -7.15 12.02
C ILE A 86 -10.28 -6.47 10.68
N LEU A 87 -9.16 -6.74 10.01
CA LEU A 87 -8.88 -6.18 8.68
C LEU A 87 -9.99 -6.51 7.67
N ARG A 88 -10.48 -7.76 7.68
CA ARG A 88 -11.61 -8.16 6.84
C ARG A 88 -12.90 -7.41 7.20
N HIS A 89 -13.20 -7.25 8.49
CA HIS A 89 -14.37 -6.52 8.97
C HIS A 89 -14.29 -5.04 8.58
N THR A 90 -13.14 -4.41 8.78
CA THR A 90 -12.89 -3.01 8.37
C THR A 90 -13.18 -2.83 6.89
N ARG A 91 -12.65 -3.72 6.02
CA ARG A 91 -12.90 -3.63 4.58
C ARG A 91 -14.37 -3.83 4.20
N ALA A 92 -15.09 -4.72 4.89
CA ALA A 92 -16.52 -4.92 4.68
C ALA A 92 -17.33 -3.68 5.07
N THR A 93 -17.03 -3.08 6.23
CA THR A 93 -17.65 -1.83 6.67
C THR A 93 -17.39 -0.69 5.70
N GLU A 94 -16.16 -0.51 5.23
CA GLU A 94 -15.81 0.51 4.22
C GLU A 94 -16.67 0.36 2.96
N LEU A 95 -16.72 -0.84 2.37
CA LEU A 95 -17.46 -1.07 1.13
C LEU A 95 -18.98 -0.88 1.28
N LEU A 96 -19.52 -1.21 2.46
CA LEU A 96 -20.94 -1.00 2.75
C LEU A 96 -21.27 0.49 2.93
N LYS A 97 -20.44 1.23 3.68
CA LYS A 97 -20.64 2.67 3.93
C LYS A 97 -20.52 3.50 2.66
N THR A 98 -19.51 3.20 1.85
CA THR A 98 -19.27 3.85 0.55
C THR A 98 -20.30 3.43 -0.51
N ARG A 99 -21.17 2.45 -0.23
CA ARG A 99 -22.22 1.92 -1.12
C ARG A 99 -21.71 1.55 -2.51
N VAL A 100 -20.46 1.09 -2.57
CA VAL A 100 -19.82 0.63 -3.80
C VAL A 100 -20.48 -0.65 -4.32
N PHE A 101 -21.00 -1.45 -3.40
CA PHE A 101 -21.69 -2.70 -3.69
C PHE A 101 -23.09 -2.71 -3.09
N THR A 102 -24.02 -3.31 -3.83
CA THR A 102 -25.28 -3.82 -3.30
C THR A 102 -25.02 -4.95 -2.30
N GLU A 103 -26.01 -5.28 -1.47
CA GLU A 103 -25.95 -6.42 -0.55
C GLU A 103 -25.57 -7.74 -1.24
N ARG A 104 -26.12 -7.99 -2.43
CA ARG A 104 -25.83 -9.22 -3.18
C ARG A 104 -24.39 -9.24 -3.69
N GLU A 105 -23.89 -8.11 -4.17
CA GLU A 105 -22.48 -7.98 -4.58
C GLU A 105 -21.53 -8.12 -3.38
N MET A 106 -21.90 -7.60 -2.20
CA MET A 106 -21.17 -7.83 -0.95
C MET A 106 -21.08 -9.31 -0.62
N MET A 107 -22.19 -10.06 -0.73
CA MET A 107 -22.18 -11.51 -0.50
C MET A 107 -21.23 -12.23 -1.47
N LEU A 108 -21.24 -11.88 -2.75
CA LEU A 108 -20.34 -12.47 -3.75
C LEU A 108 -18.87 -12.11 -3.46
N TRP A 109 -18.59 -10.84 -3.17
CA TRP A 109 -17.24 -10.33 -2.91
C TRP A 109 -16.61 -10.98 -1.67
N PHE A 110 -17.37 -11.08 -0.58
CA PHE A 110 -16.88 -11.69 0.64
C PHE A 110 -17.07 -13.21 0.68
N GLY A 111 -17.84 -13.80 -0.24
CA GLY A 111 -18.22 -15.20 -0.18
C GLY A 111 -19.10 -15.51 1.04
N TRP A 112 -20.10 -14.68 1.32
CA TRP A 112 -21.08 -14.93 2.36
C TRP A 112 -22.25 -15.72 1.78
N ARG A 113 -22.62 -16.82 2.46
CA ARG A 113 -23.75 -17.67 2.03
C ARG A 113 -25.10 -17.10 2.44
N THR A 114 -25.13 -16.33 3.52
CA THR A 114 -26.35 -15.89 4.17
C THR A 114 -26.31 -14.38 4.46
N ARG A 115 -27.47 -13.76 4.60
CA ARG A 115 -27.60 -12.29 4.74
C ARG A 115 -27.32 -11.80 6.15
N GLU A 116 -27.37 -12.65 7.17
CA GLU A 116 -27.08 -12.26 8.55
C GLU A 116 -25.65 -11.70 8.70
N MET A 117 -24.75 -12.07 7.80
CA MET A 117 -23.42 -11.47 7.73
C MET A 117 -23.43 -9.99 7.36
N ILE A 118 -24.39 -9.54 6.55
CA ILE A 118 -24.58 -8.12 6.20
C ILE A 118 -25.04 -7.34 7.43
N ASP A 119 -25.97 -7.89 8.20
CA ASP A 119 -26.55 -7.24 9.39
C ASP A 119 -25.50 -6.89 10.45
N VAL A 120 -24.38 -7.64 10.51
CA VAL A 120 -23.23 -7.32 11.37
C VAL A 120 -22.63 -5.94 11.05
N TYR A 121 -22.75 -5.48 9.80
CA TYR A 121 -22.17 -4.23 9.30
C TYR A 121 -23.21 -3.16 9.00
N ALA A 122 -24.44 -3.56 8.64
CA ALA A 122 -25.51 -2.68 8.17
C ALA A 122 -26.29 -2.00 9.30
N LYS A 123 -25.59 -1.18 10.10
CA LYS A 123 -26.25 -0.27 11.05
C LYS A 123 -26.75 0.96 10.31
N VAL A 124 -27.92 0.85 9.69
CA VAL A 124 -28.58 1.95 8.98
C VAL A 124 -29.53 2.67 9.95
N THR A 125 -29.46 4.00 10.00
CA THR A 125 -30.38 4.83 10.79
C THR A 125 -31.51 5.39 9.91
N MET A 126 -32.60 5.86 10.51
CA MET A 126 -33.68 6.51 9.75
C MET A 126 -33.21 7.79 9.02
N GLU A 127 -32.24 8.51 9.59
CA GLU A 127 -31.60 9.65 8.94
C GLU A 127 -30.84 9.23 7.67
N ASP A 128 -30.18 8.07 7.69
CA ASP A 128 -29.49 7.53 6.50
C ASP A 128 -30.50 7.16 5.41
N VAL A 129 -31.65 6.60 5.79
CA VAL A 129 -32.74 6.26 4.85
C VAL A 129 -33.30 7.52 4.20
N GLU A 130 -33.67 8.53 5.00
CA GLU A 130 -34.19 9.80 4.49
C GLU A 130 -33.19 10.48 3.55
N ARG A 131 -31.92 10.55 3.96
CA ARG A 131 -30.84 11.12 3.14
C ARG A 131 -30.69 10.40 1.80
N SER A 132 -30.81 9.07 1.80
CA SER A 132 -30.75 8.25 0.59
C SER A 132 -31.91 8.54 -0.34
N TYR A 133 -33.11 8.64 0.20
CA TYR A 133 -34.31 8.99 -0.56
C TYR A 133 -34.20 10.38 -1.17
N LEU A 134 -33.84 11.39 -0.36
CA LEU A 134 -33.64 12.77 -0.83
C LEU A 134 -32.58 12.84 -1.94
N ALA A 135 -31.50 12.05 -1.84
CA ALA A 135 -30.51 11.97 -2.90
C ALA A 135 -31.04 11.30 -4.17
N ALA A 136 -31.80 10.22 -4.05
CA ALA A 136 -32.40 9.53 -5.18
C ALA A 136 -33.39 10.42 -5.97
N VAL A 137 -34.08 11.34 -5.29
CA VAL A 137 -34.98 12.31 -5.94
C VAL A 137 -34.29 13.66 -6.27
N GLY A 138 -32.97 13.74 -6.16
CA GLY A 138 -32.18 14.92 -6.53
C GLY A 138 -32.29 16.12 -5.57
N LYS A 139 -32.83 15.92 -4.36
CA LYS A 139 -32.99 16.96 -3.32
C LYS A 139 -31.83 17.04 -2.32
N ALA A 140 -30.94 16.05 -2.31
CA ALA A 140 -29.73 16.06 -1.51
C ALA A 140 -28.56 15.43 -2.27
N LYS A 141 -27.33 15.67 -1.83
CA LYS A 141 -26.17 14.86 -2.22
C LYS A 141 -25.86 13.92 -1.08
N LEU A 142 -25.64 12.64 -1.38
CA LEU A 142 -25.05 11.74 -0.40
C LEU A 142 -23.63 12.22 -0.10
N PRO A 143 -23.17 12.15 1.17
CA PRO A 143 -21.76 12.25 1.47
C PRO A 143 -21.06 11.17 0.64
N GLN A 144 -20.26 11.57 -0.33
CA GLN A 144 -19.38 10.63 -1.01
C GLN A 144 -18.24 10.34 -0.05
N GLU A 145 -18.40 9.33 0.81
CA GLU A 145 -17.24 8.60 1.30
C GLU A 145 -16.66 7.91 0.06
N GLU A 146 -15.67 8.53 -0.55
CA GLU A 146 -14.99 7.96 -1.70
C GLU A 146 -13.99 6.91 -1.24
N LEU A 147 -13.93 5.80 -1.96
CA LEU A 147 -12.80 4.90 -1.80
C LEU A 147 -11.50 5.64 -2.13
N PRO A 148 -10.41 5.35 -1.41
CA PRO A 148 -9.10 5.84 -1.80
C PRO A 148 -8.86 5.45 -3.26
N ARG A 149 -8.48 6.43 -4.08
CA ARG A 149 -8.19 6.21 -5.50
C ARG A 149 -6.68 6.05 -5.67
N PRO A 150 -6.22 5.10 -6.50
CA PRO A 150 -4.80 5.00 -6.80
C PRO A 150 -4.33 6.28 -7.50
N VAL A 151 -3.09 6.67 -7.21
CA VAL A 151 -2.40 7.76 -7.92
C VAL A 151 -1.51 7.16 -8.98
N GLN A 152 -1.75 7.53 -10.23
CA GLN A 152 -0.96 7.03 -11.34
C GLN A 152 0.38 7.78 -11.41
N CYS A 153 1.47 7.03 -11.51
CA CYS A 153 2.79 7.63 -11.65
C CYS A 153 2.91 8.37 -12.99
N PRO A 154 3.26 9.66 -13.02
CA PRO A 154 3.36 10.43 -14.26
C PRO A 154 4.51 9.98 -15.17
N ARG A 155 5.48 9.24 -14.62
CA ARG A 155 6.66 8.75 -15.36
C ARG A 155 6.45 7.37 -15.98
N CYS A 156 5.92 6.43 -15.20
CA CYS A 156 5.87 5.01 -15.61
C CYS A 156 4.46 4.42 -15.66
N GLY A 157 3.42 5.21 -15.37
CA GLY A 157 2.03 4.81 -15.46
C GLY A 157 1.54 3.83 -14.39
N SER A 158 2.38 3.42 -13.44
CA SER A 158 1.97 2.47 -12.39
C SER A 158 1.04 3.11 -11.38
N ASP A 159 0.04 2.35 -10.93
CA ASP A 159 -0.82 2.73 -9.80
C ASP A 159 -0.08 2.65 -8.47
N ASN A 160 -0.23 3.71 -7.66
CA ASN A 160 0.34 3.80 -6.32
C ASN A 160 -0.77 4.13 -5.30
N LEU A 161 -0.48 3.84 -4.03
CA LEU A 161 -1.38 4.24 -2.95
C LEU A 161 -1.48 5.78 -2.90
N PRO A 162 -2.65 6.33 -2.56
CA PRO A 162 -2.80 7.77 -2.38
C PRO A 162 -1.79 8.33 -1.36
N GLU A 163 -1.43 7.59 -0.32
CA GLU A 163 -0.48 8.06 0.69
C GLU A 163 0.99 7.84 0.29
N ALA A 164 1.26 7.24 -0.87
CA ALA A 164 2.62 7.01 -1.33
C ALA A 164 3.28 8.33 -1.73
N ARG A 165 4.40 8.66 -1.08
CA ARG A 165 5.23 9.84 -1.42
C ARG A 165 6.01 9.62 -2.73
N TYR A 166 6.39 8.37 -2.99
CA TYR A 166 7.19 7.96 -4.14
C TYR A 166 6.56 6.75 -4.84
N CYS A 167 6.76 6.70 -6.15
CA CYS A 167 6.35 5.59 -6.99
C CYS A 167 7.06 4.31 -6.57
N GLN A 168 6.28 3.28 -6.25
CA GLN A 168 6.80 1.98 -5.80
C GLN A 168 7.56 1.23 -6.90
N ARG A 169 7.30 1.55 -8.18
CA ARG A 169 8.00 0.95 -9.33
C ARG A 169 9.28 1.66 -9.76
N CYS A 170 9.28 2.99 -9.85
CA CYS A 170 10.39 3.76 -10.44
C CYS A 170 10.98 4.85 -9.53
N ALA A 171 10.54 4.91 -8.27
CA ALA A 171 10.96 5.90 -7.26
C ALA A 171 10.68 7.38 -7.61
N MET A 172 9.92 7.66 -8.67
CA MET A 172 9.49 9.02 -9.01
C MET A 172 8.66 9.63 -7.88
N PRO A 173 8.94 10.86 -7.42
CA PRO A 173 8.05 11.62 -6.55
C PRO A 173 6.64 11.71 -7.13
N LEU A 174 5.63 11.49 -6.30
CA LEU A 174 4.23 11.53 -6.76
C LEU A 174 3.58 12.89 -6.54
N TYR A 175 4.11 13.70 -5.62
CA TYR A 175 3.61 15.03 -5.33
C TYR A 175 4.70 16.09 -5.46
N GLU A 176 4.28 17.33 -5.71
CA GLU A 176 5.17 18.48 -5.94
C GLU A 176 6.08 18.76 -4.74
N GLN A 177 5.60 18.53 -3.51
CA GLN A 177 6.36 18.76 -2.29
C GLN A 177 7.64 17.90 -2.26
N GLU A 178 7.56 16.63 -2.60
CA GLU A 178 8.71 15.73 -2.71
C GLU A 178 9.65 16.12 -3.86
N ILE A 179 9.11 16.62 -4.98
CA ILE A 179 9.94 17.13 -6.09
C ILE A 179 10.81 18.29 -5.60
N VAL A 180 10.20 19.24 -4.89
CA VAL A 180 10.90 20.40 -4.30
C VAL A 180 11.91 19.96 -3.24
N GLU A 181 11.57 18.96 -2.40
CA GLU A 181 12.46 18.42 -1.38
C GLU A 181 13.71 17.77 -1.99
N ILE A 182 13.56 16.98 -3.05
CA ILE A 182 14.69 16.41 -3.80
C ILE A 182 15.55 17.51 -4.40
N ALA A 183 14.95 18.51 -5.05
CA ALA A 183 15.69 19.62 -5.66
C ALA A 183 16.52 20.39 -4.63
N LYS A 184 15.96 20.67 -3.44
CA LYS A 184 16.68 21.28 -2.32
C LYS A 184 17.84 20.39 -1.85
N GLY A 185 17.60 19.09 -1.73
CA GLY A 185 18.64 18.11 -1.40
C GLY A 185 19.80 18.13 -2.40
N SER A 186 19.51 18.19 -3.70
CA SER A 186 20.55 18.28 -4.75
C SER A 186 21.38 19.55 -4.65
N ILE A 187 20.77 20.70 -4.34
CA ILE A 187 21.49 21.96 -4.11
C ILE A 187 22.42 21.83 -2.91
N LEU A 188 21.91 21.31 -1.78
CA LEU A 188 22.70 21.11 -0.58
C LEU A 188 23.89 20.17 -0.81
N VAL A 189 23.69 19.08 -1.57
CA VAL A 189 24.76 18.15 -1.94
C VAL A 189 25.85 18.88 -2.74
N ALA A 190 25.49 19.71 -3.71
CA ALA A 190 26.45 20.49 -4.49
C ALA A 190 27.28 21.45 -3.60
N GLU A 191 26.64 22.12 -2.63
CA GLU A 191 27.35 22.98 -1.67
C GLU A 191 28.31 22.19 -0.77
N ILE A 192 27.90 21.00 -0.31
CA ILE A 192 28.76 20.12 0.49
C ILE A 192 29.97 19.66 -0.33
N GLU A 193 29.78 19.28 -1.60
CA GLU A 193 30.87 18.88 -2.49
C GLU A 193 31.88 20.01 -2.68
N GLU A 194 31.42 21.25 -2.84
CA GLU A 194 32.31 22.40 -3.02
C GLU A 194 33.12 22.70 -1.74
N ARG A 195 32.47 22.61 -0.58
CA ARG A 195 33.16 22.73 0.72
C ARG A 195 34.19 21.62 0.94
N LEU A 196 33.85 20.38 0.60
CA LEU A 196 34.78 19.25 0.65
C LEU A 196 36.00 19.48 -0.24
N LYS A 197 35.80 19.92 -1.49
CA LYS A 197 36.91 20.27 -2.40
C LYS A 197 37.81 21.37 -1.81
N SER A 198 37.21 22.39 -1.20
CA SER A 198 37.96 23.46 -0.53
C SER A 198 38.80 22.94 0.64
N LEU A 199 38.23 22.08 1.49
CA LEU A 199 38.96 21.47 2.61
C LEU A 199 40.10 20.58 2.14
N MET A 200 39.89 19.74 1.12
CA MET A 200 40.94 18.91 0.54
C MET A 200 42.13 19.74 0.03
N ARG A 201 41.86 20.85 -0.68
CA ARG A 201 42.93 21.77 -1.12
C ARG A 201 43.72 22.36 0.04
N ARG A 202 43.05 22.69 1.16
CA ARG A 202 43.71 23.21 2.37
C ARG A 202 44.59 22.14 3.03
N ILE A 203 44.11 20.90 3.12
CA ILE A 203 44.86 19.77 3.66
C ILE A 203 46.13 19.53 2.83
N GLU A 204 46.01 19.44 1.49
CA GLU A 204 47.16 19.27 0.60
C GLU A 204 48.20 20.39 0.77
N LYS A 205 47.75 21.65 0.91
CA LYS A 205 48.64 22.79 1.14
C LYS A 205 49.42 22.62 2.45
N LEU A 206 48.72 22.26 3.53
CA LEU A 206 49.34 22.03 4.84
C LEU A 206 50.34 20.87 4.82
N GLU A 207 50.02 19.78 4.11
CA GLU A 207 50.93 18.65 3.94
C GLU A 207 52.19 19.06 3.17
N ARG A 208 52.06 19.85 2.10
CA ARG A 208 53.20 20.40 1.35
C ARG A 208 54.07 21.30 2.22
N GLU A 209 53.47 22.19 3.00
CA GLU A 209 54.19 23.07 3.94
C GLU A 209 54.93 22.25 5.02
N ARG A 210 54.29 21.22 5.57
CA ARG A 210 54.88 20.33 6.58
C ARG A 210 56.05 19.51 6.01
N ARG A 211 55.95 19.03 4.77
CA ARG A 211 57.06 18.38 4.04
C ARG A 211 58.23 19.33 3.80
N ARG A 212 57.96 20.59 3.43
CA ARG A 212 59.01 21.62 3.25
C ARG A 212 59.74 21.91 4.56
N ARG A 213 59.02 22.12 5.68
CA ARG A 213 59.62 22.37 7.00
C ARG A 213 60.52 21.22 7.48
N ARG A 214 60.13 19.96 7.22
CA ARG A 214 60.96 18.79 7.54
C ARG A 214 62.26 18.72 6.74
N ARG A 215 62.27 19.20 5.49
CA ARG A 215 63.46 19.21 4.63
C ARG A 215 64.44 20.34 4.95
N SER A 216 63.98 21.43 5.56
CA SER A 216 64.83 22.56 5.97
C SER A 216 65.45 22.42 7.37
N GLN A 217 65.17 21.31 8.08
CA GLN A 217 65.73 20.99 9.40
C GLN A 217 66.72 19.82 9.37
N LEU A 218 67.01 19.29 8.17
CA LEU A 218 68.08 18.34 7.85
C LEU A 218 69.20 19.11 7.13
#